data_AF-A0A7M4ATR9-F1
#
_entry.id   AF-A0A7M4ATR9-F1
#
_cell.length_a   1.000
_cell.length_b   1.000
_cell.length_c   1.000
_cell.angle_alpha   90.00
_cell.angle_beta   90.00
_cell.angle_gamma   90.00
#
_symmetry.space_group_name_H-M   'P 1'
#
loop_
_entity.id
_entity.type
_entity.pdbx_description
1 polymer ?
#
loop_
_entity_poly.entity_id
_entity_poly.type
_entity_poly.pdbx_seq_one_letter_code
_entity_poly.pdbx_strand_id
1 'polypeptide(L)' 'TGHETYTIPLTDDVKPLQWVTVHVDGPEGASSFEAQVRLDTPVEVEYYRNGGILHTVLREMAQSTA' A
#
# COMPACT_ATOMS: atom_id res chain seq x y z
N THR A 1 -9.07 -19.29 -7.05
CA THR A 1 -8.38 -20.50 -7.56
C THR A 1 -6.87 -20.36 -7.56
N GLY A 2 -6.32 -19.16 -7.24
CA GLY A 2 -4.89 -18.88 -7.20
C GLY A 2 -4.29 -18.60 -8.59
N HIS A 3 -5.11 -18.69 -9.64
CA HIS A 3 -4.74 -18.42 -11.02
C HIS A 3 -5.13 -17.01 -11.47
N GLU A 4 -5.76 -16.23 -10.59
CA GLU A 4 -6.17 -14.87 -10.83
C GLU A 4 -5.00 -13.88 -10.61
N THR A 5 -4.93 -12.84 -11.45
CA THR A 5 -4.04 -11.69 -11.27
C THR A 5 -4.82 -10.57 -10.60
N TYR A 6 -4.24 -9.98 -9.55
CA TYR A 6 -4.86 -8.90 -8.79
C TYR A 6 -4.11 -7.59 -9.03
N THR A 7 -4.83 -6.57 -9.44
CA THR A 7 -4.32 -5.20 -9.54
C THR A 7 -4.89 -4.36 -8.41
N ILE A 8 -4.01 -3.86 -7.54
CA ILE A 8 -4.34 -3.01 -6.39
C ILE A 8 -3.80 -1.61 -6.71
N PRO A 9 -4.65 -0.61 -7.02
CA PRO A 9 -4.21 0.71 -7.48
C PRO A 9 -3.77 1.60 -6.30
N LEU A 10 -2.70 1.20 -5.60
CA LEU A 10 -2.16 1.94 -4.47
C LEU A 10 -1.04 2.89 -4.90
N THR A 11 -1.10 4.11 -4.40
CA THR A 11 -0.19 5.22 -4.73
C THR A 11 0.36 5.85 -3.44
N ASP A 12 1.34 6.75 -3.56
CA ASP A 12 1.96 7.39 -2.40
C ASP A 12 1.02 8.36 -1.67
N ASP A 13 -0.06 8.83 -2.29
CA ASP A 13 -1.09 9.67 -1.67
C ASP A 13 -2.13 8.88 -0.86
N VAL A 14 -1.93 7.57 -0.67
CA VAL A 14 -2.78 6.72 0.17
C VAL A 14 -3.03 7.34 1.56
N LYS A 15 -4.29 7.31 1.99
CA LYS A 15 -4.72 7.74 3.32
C LYS A 15 -4.90 6.55 4.25
N PRO A 16 -4.81 6.75 5.59
CA PRO A 16 -5.12 5.70 6.53
C PRO A 16 -6.53 5.14 6.30
N LEU A 17 -6.67 3.81 6.38
CA LEU A 17 -7.94 3.09 6.23
C LEU A 17 -8.68 3.33 4.90
N GLN A 18 -7.97 3.80 3.86
CA GLN A 18 -8.56 4.10 2.56
C GLN A 18 -9.15 2.84 1.91
N TRP A 19 -10.35 2.99 1.34
CA TRP A 19 -10.95 1.98 0.47
C TRP A 19 -10.40 2.06 -0.94
N VAL A 20 -10.09 0.91 -1.53
CA VAL A 20 -9.61 0.78 -2.91
C VAL A 20 -10.42 -0.27 -3.65
N THR A 21 -10.60 -0.06 -4.95
CA THR A 21 -11.17 -1.06 -5.85
C THR A 21 -10.04 -1.97 -6.35
N VAL A 22 -10.09 -3.25 -5.99
CA VAL A 22 -9.17 -4.27 -6.49
C VAL A 22 -9.74 -4.84 -7.77
N HIS A 23 -8.95 -4.86 -8.83
CA HIS A 23 -9.30 -5.49 -10.10
C HIS A 23 -8.73 -6.90 -10.15
N VAL A 24 -9.52 -7.85 -10.62
CA VAL A 24 -9.17 -9.27 -10.71
C VAL A 24 -9.32 -9.71 -12.15
N ASP A 25 -8.24 -10.21 -12.73
CA ASP A 25 -8.20 -10.81 -14.06
C ASP A 25 -7.94 -12.31 -13.92
N GLY A 26 -8.86 -13.15 -14.39
CA GLY A 26 -8.72 -14.61 -14.28
C GLY A 26 -9.37 -15.38 -15.43
N PRO A 27 -9.23 -16.72 -15.44
CA PRO A 27 -9.82 -17.58 -16.46
C PRO A 27 -11.35 -17.48 -16.57
N GLU A 28 -12.00 -17.09 -15.47
CA GLU A 28 -13.45 -16.89 -15.39
C GLU A 28 -13.90 -15.48 -15.82
N GLY A 29 -12.96 -14.61 -16.19
CA GLY A 29 -13.20 -13.23 -16.63
C GLY A 29 -12.67 -12.17 -15.68
N ALA A 30 -12.91 -10.90 -16.03
CA ALA A 30 -12.55 -9.75 -15.22
C ALA A 30 -13.64 -9.46 -14.17
N SER A 31 -13.24 -9.16 -12.94
CA SER A 31 -14.13 -8.77 -11.85
C SER A 31 -13.46 -7.73 -10.93
N SER A 32 -14.23 -7.14 -10.01
CA SER A 32 -13.70 -6.16 -9.06
C SER A 32 -14.42 -6.21 -7.72
N PHE A 33 -13.71 -5.88 -6.65
CA PHE A 33 -14.28 -5.75 -5.31
C PHE A 33 -13.60 -4.63 -4.51
N GLU A 34 -14.28 -4.14 -3.48
CA GLU A 34 -13.71 -3.14 -2.57
C GLU A 34 -12.94 -3.80 -1.42
N ALA A 35 -11.79 -3.23 -1.10
CA ALA A 35 -10.98 -3.63 0.05
C ALA A 35 -10.50 -2.40 0.82
N GLN A 36 -10.40 -2.54 2.15
CA GLN A 36 -9.83 -1.51 3.01
C GLN A 36 -8.31 -1.72 3.16
N VAL A 37 -7.53 -0.68 2.87
CA VAL A 37 -6.08 -0.65 3.11
C VAL A 37 -5.83 -0.55 4.61
N ARG A 38 -5.05 -1.48 5.16
CA ARG A 38 -4.73 -1.57 6.60
C ARG A 38 -3.45 -0.83 6.98
N LEU A 39 -3.33 0.39 6.45
CA LEU A 39 -2.46 1.42 7.00
C LEU A 39 -3.34 2.19 7.97
N ASP A 40 -3.25 1.86 9.26
CA ASP A 40 -4.22 2.28 10.26
C ASP A 40 -3.87 3.68 10.81
N THR A 41 -2.60 4.10 10.70
CA THR A 41 -2.11 5.38 11.22
C THR A 41 -1.36 6.19 10.16
N PRO A 42 -1.24 7.53 10.31
CA PRO A 42 -0.41 8.35 9.42
C PRO A 42 1.06 7.93 9.38
N VAL A 43 1.59 7.41 10.50
CA VAL A 43 2.97 6.93 10.59
C VAL A 43 3.19 5.68 9.74
N GLU A 44 2.22 4.77 9.67
CA GLU A 44 2.30 3.59 8.81
C GLU A 44 2.29 3.94 7.32
N VAL A 45 1.54 4.99 6.93
CA VAL A 45 1.60 5.53 5.57
C VAL A 45 3.01 6.03 5.24
N GLU A 46 3.67 6.69 6.19
CA GLU A 46 5.05 7.14 6.00
C GLU A 46 6.01 5.96 5.88
N TYR A 47 5.83 4.91 6.67
CA TYR A 47 6.61 3.68 6.53
C TYR A 47 6.38 3.01 5.17
N TYR A 48 5.15 2.95 4.68
CA TYR A 48 4.81 2.43 3.36
C TYR A 48 5.57 3.19 2.25
N ARG A 49 5.47 4.53 2.23
CA ARG A 49 6.16 5.40 1.26
C ARG A 49 7.67 5.22 1.28
N ASN A 50 8.22 5.03 2.48
CA ASN A 50 9.64 4.87 2.67
C ASN A 50 10.15 3.46 2.34
N GLY A 51 9.28 2.50 2.02
CA GLY A 51 9.65 1.10 1.79
C GLY A 51 9.98 0.35 3.08
N GLY A 52 9.41 0.77 4.21
CA GLY A 52 9.49 0.12 5.52
C GLY A 52 10.04 1.00 6.64
N ILE A 53 9.86 0.52 7.88
CA ILE A 53 10.29 1.23 9.10
C ILE A 53 11.80 1.46 9.13
N LEU A 54 12.61 0.47 8.75
CA LEU A 54 14.07 0.59 8.78
C LEU A 54 14.56 1.73 7.88
N HIS A 55 14.02 1.81 6.65
CA HIS A 55 14.37 2.87 5.72
C HIS A 55 13.95 4.26 6.23
N THR A 56 12.79 4.34 6.87
CA THR A 56 12.30 5.60 7.48
C THR A 56 13.29 6.10 8.54
N VAL A 57 13.64 5.24 9.50
CA VAL A 57 14.55 5.60 10.60
C VAL A 57 15.95 5.95 10.09
N LEU A 58 16.49 5.19 9.13
CA LEU A 58 17.82 5.49 8.56
C LEU A 58 17.85 6.86 7.86
N ARG A 59 16.77 7.25 7.16
CA ARG A 59 16.65 8.58 6.53
C ARG A 59 16.56 9.68 7.59
N GLU A 60 15.76 9.49 8.64
CA GLU A 60 15.65 10.44 9.74
C GLU A 60 17.00 10.66 10.45
N MET A 61 17.73 9.58 10.75
CA MET A 61 19.06 9.65 11.37
C MET A 61 20.09 10.37 10.48
N ALA A 62 20.03 10.14 9.17
CA ALA A 62 20.90 10.83 8.22
C ALA A 62 20.59 12.33 8.16
N GLN A 63 19.33 12.74 8.32
CA GLN A 63 18.91 14.14 8.36
C GLN A 63 19.22 14.83 9.69
N SER A 64 19.11 14.11 10.81
CA SER A 64 19.34 14.66 12.15
C SER A 64 20.82 14.94 12.46
N THR A 65 21.73 14.48 11.60
CA THR A 65 23.18 14.66 11.76
C THR A 65 23.72 15.87 10.96
N ALA A 66 22.82 16.70 10.40
CA ALA A 66 23.12 18.01 9.81
C ALA A 66 22.74 19.15 10.76
#